data_AF-A0A8C2N6T2-F1
#
_entry.id   AF-A0A8C2N6T2-F1
#
_cell.length_a   1.000
_cell.length_b   1.000
_cell.length_c   1.000
_cell.angle_alpha   90.00
_cell.angle_beta   90.00
_cell.angle_gamma   90.00
#
_symmetry.space_group_name_H-M   'P 1'
#
loop_
_entity.id
_entity.type
_entity.pdbx_description
1 polymer ?
#
loop_
_entity_poly.entity_id
_entity_poly.type
_entity_poly.pdbx_seq_one_letter_code
_entity_poly.pdbx_strand_id
1 'polypeptide(L)'
;MSSKVSCNTLYEAWQEDKCFSGTIRLKSTPLPKFSVCVLGYQQHCDEAKAVDIPHMDTEVLKKLSQNKKLVKKLKYDAFLASESLIKQIPRILGPGLNKAGNLRSLLTHNENMVAKIDEVKSTIKFQMKKLLCLAVAVGHVKTTDDELVYNIHLAVNFLMALYIKSTMGKPHHLY
;
A
#
# COMPACT_ATOMS: atom_id res chain seq x y z
N MET A 1 -40.47 15.63 -29.72
CA MET A 1 -39.29 16.48 -29.43
C MET A 1 -38.45 15.77 -28.39
N SER A 2 -37.33 15.20 -28.83
CA SER A 2 -36.43 14.39 -28.01
C SER A 2 -35.33 15.29 -27.44
N SER A 3 -35.51 15.76 -26.21
CA SER A 3 -34.50 16.54 -25.50
C SER A 3 -33.49 15.57 -24.90
N LYS A 4 -32.39 15.32 -25.60
CA LYS A 4 -31.19 14.69 -25.01
C LYS A 4 -30.66 15.63 -23.94
N VAL A 5 -31.01 15.39 -22.68
CA VAL A 5 -30.30 16.00 -21.56
C VAL A 5 -28.97 15.26 -21.44
N SER A 6 -27.94 15.87 -21.99
CA SER A 6 -26.55 15.42 -21.88
C SER A 6 -26.20 15.24 -20.40
N CYS A 7 -25.75 14.03 -20.04
CA CYS A 7 -25.29 13.67 -18.70
C CYS A 7 -24.00 14.43 -18.28
N ASN A 8 -23.44 15.25 -19.17
CA ASN A 8 -22.12 15.86 -18.99
C ASN A 8 -22.12 17.16 -18.18
N THR A 9 -23.27 17.79 -17.90
CA THR A 9 -23.29 19.11 -17.21
C THR A 9 -23.27 19.05 -15.69
N LEU A 10 -23.28 17.85 -15.08
CA LEU A 10 -23.06 17.69 -13.63
C LEU A 10 -21.61 17.36 -13.26
N TYR A 11 -20.70 17.29 -14.23
CA TYR A 11 -19.29 16.90 -14.01
C TYR A 11 -18.35 18.07 -13.68
N GLU A 12 -18.78 19.33 -13.82
CA GLU A 12 -17.86 20.48 -13.81
C GLU A 12 -17.70 21.19 -12.45
N ALA A 13 -18.22 20.65 -11.34
CA ALA A 13 -18.16 21.30 -10.02
C ALA A 13 -17.38 20.54 -8.93
N TRP A 14 -16.59 19.51 -9.27
CA TRP A 14 -15.73 18.79 -8.32
C TRP A 14 -14.25 19.00 -8.67
N GLN A 15 -13.75 20.19 -8.35
CA GLN A 15 -12.39 20.64 -8.69
C GLN A 15 -11.56 21.05 -7.46
N GLU A 16 -11.70 20.30 -6.37
CA GLU A 16 -10.81 20.41 -5.20
C GLU A 16 -10.16 19.05 -4.96
N ASP A 17 -8.84 18.97 -5.20
CA ASP A 17 -7.99 17.79 -5.14
C ASP A 17 -7.87 17.19 -3.71
N LYS A 18 -8.97 16.72 -3.13
CA LYS A 18 -8.93 15.93 -1.88
C LYS A 18 -8.60 14.48 -2.20
N CYS A 19 -7.38 14.25 -2.69
CA CYS A 19 -6.80 12.92 -2.75
C CYS A 19 -6.62 12.41 -1.32
N PHE A 20 -7.53 11.56 -0.85
CA PHE A 20 -7.38 10.94 0.46
C PHE A 20 -6.51 9.68 0.36
N SER A 21 -5.47 9.63 1.19
CA SER A 21 -4.66 8.43 1.39
C SER A 21 -4.59 8.09 2.88
N GLY A 22 -5.07 6.92 3.23
CA GLY A 22 -5.05 6.41 4.60
C GLY A 22 -4.67 4.95 4.64
N THR A 23 -4.12 4.51 5.76
CA THR A 23 -3.72 3.12 5.95
C THR A 23 -4.33 2.56 7.22
N ILE A 24 -4.93 1.38 7.12
CA ILE A 24 -5.47 0.64 8.26
C ILE A 24 -4.72 -0.68 8.37
N ARG A 25 -4.44 -1.12 9.59
CA ARG A 25 -3.98 -2.46 9.88
C ARG A 25 -5.17 -3.35 10.23
N LEU A 26 -5.39 -4.40 9.45
CA LEU A 26 -6.37 -5.44 9.78
C LEU A 26 -5.76 -6.47 10.73
N LYS A 27 -6.63 -7.24 11.41
CA LYS A 27 -6.21 -8.31 12.30
C LYS A 27 -5.81 -9.58 11.53
N SER A 28 -6.57 -9.91 10.49
CA SER A 28 -6.28 -11.04 9.60
C SER A 28 -5.73 -10.56 8.24
N THR A 29 -4.88 -11.38 7.61
CA THR A 29 -4.29 -11.04 6.32
C THR A 29 -5.33 -11.16 5.20
N PRO A 30 -5.67 -10.05 4.51
CA PRO A 30 -6.71 -10.06 3.47
C PRO A 30 -6.23 -10.74 2.18
N LEU A 31 -4.93 -10.69 1.89
CA LEU A 31 -4.33 -11.14 0.63
C LEU A 31 -3.34 -12.29 0.86
N PRO A 32 -3.75 -13.56 0.67
CA PRO A 32 -2.88 -14.70 0.91
C PRO A 32 -1.73 -14.84 -0.11
N LYS A 33 -1.85 -14.23 -1.30
CA LYS A 33 -0.81 -14.25 -2.36
C LYS A 33 0.10 -13.01 -2.35
N PHE A 34 0.15 -12.27 -1.24
CA PHE A 34 0.91 -11.03 -1.14
C PHE A 34 2.42 -11.31 -1.05
N SER A 35 3.19 -10.89 -2.06
CA SER A 35 4.64 -11.12 -2.11
C SER A 35 5.42 -9.91 -1.58
N VAL A 36 6.32 -10.17 -0.63
CA VAL A 36 7.18 -9.15 -0.01
C VAL A 36 8.63 -9.49 -0.32
N CYS A 37 9.38 -8.49 -0.80
CA CYS A 37 10.81 -8.61 -1.06
C CYS A 37 11.60 -7.73 -0.08
N VAL A 38 12.69 -8.25 0.46
CA VAL A 38 13.61 -7.53 1.35
C VAL A 38 14.77 -6.95 0.53
N LEU A 39 15.03 -5.67 0.72
CA LEU A 39 16.16 -4.94 0.16
C LEU A 39 17.12 -4.62 1.30
N GLY A 40 18.29 -5.25 1.29
CA GLY A 40 19.19 -5.23 2.44
C GLY A 40 20.66 -5.24 2.06
N TYR A 41 21.48 -5.14 3.09
CA TYR A 41 22.87 -5.57 3.05
C TYR A 41 22.96 -7.05 3.42
N GLN A 42 24.18 -7.58 3.43
CA GLN A 42 24.49 -8.98 3.66
C GLN A 42 23.82 -9.59 4.91
N GLN A 43 23.86 -8.89 6.06
CA GLN A 43 23.19 -9.37 7.28
C GLN A 43 21.68 -9.60 7.08
N HIS A 44 21.00 -8.63 6.47
CA HIS A 44 19.56 -8.73 6.20
C HIS A 44 19.24 -9.79 5.13
N CYS A 45 20.16 -10.01 4.20
CA CYS A 45 20.01 -11.04 3.18
C CYS A 45 20.20 -12.44 3.75
N ASP A 46 21.11 -12.63 4.71
CA ASP A 46 21.34 -13.93 5.33
C ASP A 46 20.20 -14.32 6.27
N GLU A 47 19.66 -13.36 7.03
CA GLU A 47 18.44 -13.56 7.81
C GLU A 47 17.22 -13.85 6.91
N ALA A 48 17.07 -13.12 5.79
CA ALA A 48 15.99 -13.37 4.84
C ALA A 48 16.11 -14.75 4.15
N LYS A 49 17.32 -15.21 3.84
CA LYS A 49 17.58 -16.56 3.31
C LYS A 49 17.19 -17.64 4.32
N ALA A 50 17.50 -17.45 5.59
CA ALA A 50 17.15 -18.41 6.64
C ALA A 50 15.63 -18.61 6.79
N VAL A 51 14.84 -17.59 6.41
CA VAL A 51 13.38 -17.58 6.49
C VAL A 51 12.73 -17.81 5.11
N ASP A 52 13.51 -18.11 4.07
CA ASP A 52 13.06 -18.30 2.68
C ASP A 52 12.29 -17.11 2.09
N ILE A 53 12.66 -15.88 2.49
CA ILE A 53 12.07 -14.65 1.96
C ILE A 53 12.87 -14.14 0.75
N PRO A 54 12.21 -13.70 -0.33
CA PRO A 54 12.89 -13.08 -1.46
C PRO A 54 13.71 -11.86 -1.02
N HIS A 55 15.01 -11.85 -1.32
CA HIS A 55 15.93 -10.78 -0.96
C HIS A 55 16.69 -10.28 -2.20
N MET A 56 17.07 -9.00 -2.19
CA MET A 56 17.89 -8.40 -3.23
C MET A 56 18.97 -7.51 -2.61
N ASP A 57 20.21 -7.74 -3.01
CA ASP A 57 21.37 -6.96 -2.60
C ASP A 57 21.54 -5.67 -3.41
N THR A 58 22.28 -4.72 -2.83
CA THR A 58 22.60 -3.43 -3.46
C THR A 58 23.32 -3.55 -4.81
N GLU A 59 24.13 -4.60 -4.99
CA GLU A 59 24.85 -4.85 -6.24
C GLU A 59 23.89 -5.33 -7.34
N VAL A 60 22.94 -6.19 -6.98
CA VAL A 60 21.87 -6.65 -7.87
C VAL A 60 20.96 -5.48 -8.24
N LEU A 61 20.64 -4.61 -7.29
CA LEU A 61 19.84 -3.40 -7.53
C LEU A 61 20.50 -2.43 -8.53
N LYS A 62 21.83 -2.26 -8.46
CA LYS A 62 22.58 -1.43 -9.42
C LYS A 62 22.62 -2.05 -10.83
N LYS A 63 22.68 -3.38 -10.94
CA LYS A 63 22.58 -4.07 -12.24
C LYS A 63 21.17 -3.97 -12.83
N LEU A 64 20.14 -4.05 -11.98
CA LEU A 64 18.75 -3.93 -12.39
C LEU A 64 18.33 -2.50 -12.78
N SER A 65 18.97 -1.47 -12.21
CA SER A 65 18.65 -0.06 -12.50
C SER A 65 18.94 0.35 -13.95
N GLN A 66 19.97 -0.25 -14.56
CA GLN A 66 20.32 0.01 -15.97
C GLN A 66 19.16 -0.32 -16.91
N ASN A 67 18.29 -1.26 -16.53
CA ASN A 67 17.16 -1.72 -17.33
C ASN A 67 15.82 -1.37 -16.69
N LYS A 68 15.29 -0.18 -17.01
CA LYS A 68 13.96 0.29 -16.56
C LYS A 68 12.81 -0.71 -16.87
N LYS A 69 12.95 -1.53 -17.91
CA LYS A 69 11.97 -2.56 -18.29
C LYS A 69 11.93 -3.72 -17.31
N LEU A 70 13.08 -4.13 -16.76
CA LEU A 70 13.16 -5.21 -15.77
C LEU A 70 12.65 -4.74 -14.41
N VAL A 71 12.94 -3.49 -14.03
CA VAL A 71 12.39 -2.87 -12.82
C VAL A 71 10.86 -2.84 -12.84
N LYS A 72 10.24 -2.54 -13.99
CA LYS A 72 8.77 -2.62 -14.16
C LYS A 72 8.21 -4.04 -14.14
N LYS A 73 9.03 -5.06 -14.41
CA LYS A 73 8.64 -6.47 -14.45
C LYS A 73 8.82 -7.19 -13.11
N LEU A 74 9.42 -6.56 -12.10
CA LEU A 74 9.50 -7.13 -10.76
C LEU A 74 8.08 -7.27 -10.19
N LYS A 75 7.63 -8.52 -10.06
CA LYS A 75 6.29 -8.89 -9.57
C LYS A 75 6.27 -8.99 -8.04
N TYR A 76 6.62 -7.90 -7.35
CA TYR A 76 6.51 -7.83 -5.89
C TYR A 76 5.56 -6.71 -5.48
N ASP A 77 4.65 -7.02 -4.55
CA ASP A 77 3.61 -6.11 -4.08
C ASP A 77 4.13 -5.14 -3.01
N ALA A 78 5.10 -5.57 -2.20
CA ALA A 78 5.78 -4.72 -1.23
C ALA A 78 7.28 -4.95 -1.16
N PHE A 79 7.99 -3.87 -0.82
CA PHE A 79 9.42 -3.89 -0.51
C PHE A 79 9.65 -3.40 0.92
N LEU A 80 10.45 -4.18 1.66
CA LEU A 80 11.07 -3.79 2.92
C LEU A 80 12.50 -3.34 2.62
N ALA A 81 12.91 -2.21 3.18
CA ALA A 81 14.25 -1.70 2.94
C ALA A 81 14.98 -1.42 4.25
N SER A 82 16.25 -1.80 4.31
CA SER A 82 17.14 -1.38 5.39
C SER A 82 17.33 0.15 5.39
N GLU A 83 17.58 0.73 6.55
CA GLU A 83 17.64 2.18 6.80
C GLU A 83 18.57 2.93 5.85
N SER A 84 19.73 2.34 5.59
CA SER A 84 20.75 2.85 4.68
C SER A 84 20.27 2.99 3.23
N LEU A 85 19.35 2.14 2.79
CA LEU A 85 18.94 2.02 1.39
C LEU A 85 17.72 2.86 1.04
N ILE A 86 16.92 3.27 2.02
CA ILE A 86 15.71 4.06 1.81
C ILE A 86 15.99 5.36 1.05
N LYS A 87 17.10 6.04 1.37
CA LYS A 87 17.50 7.28 0.68
C LYS A 87 17.96 7.03 -0.75
N GLN A 88 18.53 5.86 -1.02
CA GLN A 88 19.11 5.52 -2.32
C GLN A 88 18.09 4.92 -3.29
N ILE A 89 17.09 4.20 -2.78
CA ILE A 89 16.07 3.48 -3.57
C ILE A 89 15.34 4.38 -4.57
N PRO A 90 14.80 5.56 -4.19
CA PRO A 90 14.13 6.45 -5.15
C PRO A 90 15.04 6.93 -6.29
N ARG A 91 16.35 7.04 -6.03
CA ARG A 91 17.36 7.47 -7.01
C ARG A 91 17.78 6.33 -7.94
N ILE A 92 17.95 5.12 -7.40
CA ILE A 92 18.43 3.93 -8.14
C ILE A 92 17.31 3.30 -8.98
N LEU A 93 16.14 3.07 -8.37
CA LEU A 93 15.00 2.41 -9.01
C LEU A 93 14.07 3.40 -9.73
N GLY A 94 14.30 4.70 -9.52
CA GLY A 94 13.54 5.79 -10.13
C GLY A 94 12.13 5.95 -9.54
N PRO A 95 11.39 6.97 -10.01
CA PRO A 95 10.08 7.33 -9.46
C PRO A 95 8.98 6.28 -9.70
N GLY A 96 9.22 5.29 -10.57
CA GLY A 96 8.23 4.29 -10.95
C GLY A 96 7.78 3.39 -9.80
N LEU A 97 8.71 3.01 -8.90
CA LEU A 97 8.40 2.12 -7.77
C LEU A 97 7.73 2.86 -6.61
N ASN A 98 8.08 4.13 -6.41
CA ASN A 98 7.48 4.96 -5.36
C ASN A 98 6.05 5.40 -5.75
N LYS A 99 5.81 5.71 -7.03
CA LYS A 99 4.46 5.98 -7.56
C LYS A 99 3.53 4.76 -7.52
N ALA A 100 4.09 3.55 -7.56
CA ALA A 100 3.32 2.31 -7.40
C ALA A 100 2.87 2.10 -5.94
N GLY A 101 3.47 2.79 -4.96
CA GLY A 101 3.11 2.66 -3.55
C GLY A 101 3.61 1.36 -2.90
N ASN A 102 4.55 0.66 -3.55
CA ASN A 102 5.07 -0.64 -3.13
C ASN A 102 6.16 -0.54 -2.05
N LEU A 103 6.73 0.65 -1.82
CA LEU A 103 7.57 0.92 -0.65
C LEU A 103 6.67 1.12 0.57
N ARG A 104 6.81 0.25 1.58
CA ARG A 104 5.91 0.24 2.73
C ARG A 104 6.59 0.55 4.06
N SER A 105 7.76 -0.03 4.35
CA SER A 105 8.37 0.17 5.66
C SER A 105 9.89 0.06 5.67
N LEU A 106 10.45 0.79 6.64
CA LEU A 106 11.82 0.71 7.10
C LEU A 106 12.01 -0.57 7.91
N LEU A 107 13.08 -1.29 7.63
CA LEU A 107 13.57 -2.41 8.43
C LEU A 107 14.81 -1.95 9.22
N THR A 108 14.72 -1.95 10.54
CA THR A 108 15.90 -1.74 11.40
C THR A 108 16.49 -3.10 11.79
N HIS A 109 17.77 -3.11 12.17
CA HIS A 109 18.49 -4.33 12.56
C HIS A 109 18.01 -4.94 13.88
N ASN A 110 17.18 -4.23 14.65
CA ASN A 110 16.71 -4.65 15.96
C ASN A 110 15.28 -5.23 15.94
N GLU A 111 14.63 -5.25 14.78
CA GLU A 111 13.25 -5.67 14.64
C GLU A 111 13.14 -6.99 13.86
N ASN A 112 12.22 -7.86 14.28
CA ASN A 112 11.95 -9.12 13.60
C ASN A 112 11.35 -8.87 12.20
N MET A 113 12.02 -9.37 11.16
CA MET A 113 11.54 -9.22 9.77
C MET A 113 10.16 -9.83 9.55
N VAL A 114 9.90 -11.01 10.13
CA VAL A 114 8.63 -11.73 9.98
C VAL A 114 7.47 -10.90 10.50
N ALA A 115 7.63 -10.30 11.68
CA ALA A 115 6.62 -9.44 12.26
C ALA A 115 6.31 -8.26 11.32
N LYS A 116 7.32 -7.56 10.81
CA LYS A 116 7.11 -6.44 9.87
C LYS A 116 6.49 -6.87 8.54
N ILE A 117 6.80 -8.06 8.05
CA ILE A 117 6.16 -8.62 6.86
C ILE A 117 4.67 -8.84 7.11
N ASP A 118 4.31 -9.37 8.27
CA ASP A 118 2.91 -9.62 8.63
C ASP A 118 2.14 -8.32 8.88
N GLU A 119 2.79 -7.29 9.43
CA GLU A 119 2.22 -5.94 9.48
C GLU A 119 1.97 -5.38 8.08
N VAL A 120 2.93 -5.54 7.18
CA VAL A 120 2.81 -5.07 5.79
C VAL A 120 1.70 -5.79 5.05
N LYS A 121 1.57 -7.11 5.25
CA LYS A 121 0.53 -7.95 4.66
C LYS A 121 -0.86 -7.62 5.18
N SER A 122 -0.97 -7.30 6.47
CA SER A 122 -2.25 -6.93 7.12
C SER A 122 -2.62 -5.45 6.90
N THR A 123 -1.68 -4.62 6.42
CA THR A 123 -1.95 -3.23 6.12
C THR A 123 -2.60 -3.04 4.76
N ILE A 124 -3.76 -2.37 4.77
CA ILE A 124 -4.49 -1.96 3.59
C ILE A 124 -4.34 -0.45 3.39
N LYS A 125 -4.10 -0.06 2.14
CA LYS A 125 -4.09 1.35 1.72
C LYS A 125 -5.43 1.71 1.10
N PHE A 126 -6.12 2.68 1.69
CA PHE A 126 -7.27 3.36 1.11
C PHE A 126 -6.74 4.56 0.33
N GLN A 127 -6.75 4.48 -1.00
CA GLN A 127 -6.31 5.58 -1.85
C GLN A 127 -7.44 5.99 -2.80
N MET A 128 -8.08 7.11 -2.49
CA MET A 128 -9.02 7.74 -3.41
C MET A 128 -8.26 8.71 -4.31
N LYS A 129 -8.23 8.40 -5.61
CA LYS A 129 -7.71 9.30 -6.65
C LYS A 129 -8.90 10.08 -7.24
N LYS A 130 -8.88 10.37 -8.54
CA LYS A 130 -9.98 11.02 -9.27
C LYS A 130 -11.15 10.07 -9.63
N LEU A 131 -11.29 8.96 -8.91
CA LEU A 131 -12.28 7.93 -9.17
C LEU A 131 -13.29 7.87 -8.02
N LEU A 132 -14.57 7.72 -8.37
CA LEU A 132 -15.69 7.72 -7.42
C LEU A 132 -15.87 6.39 -6.69
N CYS A 133 -15.24 5.31 -7.16
CA CYS A 133 -15.35 3.97 -6.56
C CYS A 133 -13.99 3.51 -6.03
N LEU A 134 -14.00 2.94 -4.81
CA LEU A 134 -12.84 2.30 -4.21
C LEU A 134 -13.14 0.81 -3.98
N ALA A 135 -12.31 -0.07 -4.53
CA ALA A 135 -12.35 -1.50 -4.26
C ALA A 135 -11.21 -1.88 -3.32
N VAL A 136 -11.53 -2.53 -2.20
CA VAL A 136 -10.57 -2.92 -1.17
C VAL A 136 -10.79 -4.38 -0.79
N ALA A 137 -9.71 -5.16 -0.68
CA ALA A 137 -9.76 -6.54 -0.22
C ALA A 137 -9.77 -6.57 1.32
N VAL A 138 -10.89 -7.01 1.92
CA VAL A 138 -11.10 -7.01 3.38
C VAL A 138 -10.95 -8.42 4.01
N GLY A 139 -10.90 -9.46 3.18
CA GLY A 139 -10.75 -10.85 3.63
C GLY A 139 -10.65 -11.85 2.49
N HIS A 140 -10.51 -13.13 2.83
CA HIS A 140 -10.45 -14.25 1.90
C HIS A 140 -11.33 -15.40 2.38
N VAL A 141 -11.67 -16.35 1.50
CA VAL A 141 -12.67 -17.41 1.80
C VAL A 141 -12.36 -18.28 3.02
N LYS A 142 -11.10 -18.30 3.49
CA LYS A 142 -10.69 -19.07 4.67
C LYS A 142 -10.72 -18.27 5.98
N THR A 143 -11.00 -16.96 5.95
CA THR A 143 -11.19 -16.19 7.19
C THR A 143 -12.52 -16.56 7.80
N THR A 144 -12.58 -16.63 9.14
CA THR A 144 -13.84 -16.86 9.84
C THR A 144 -14.78 -15.67 9.67
N ASP A 145 -16.09 -15.92 9.80
CA ASP A 145 -17.12 -14.88 9.62
C ASP A 145 -16.96 -13.75 10.64
N ASP A 146 -16.58 -14.06 11.88
CA ASP A 146 -16.36 -13.07 12.94
C ASP A 146 -15.20 -12.12 12.62
N GLU A 147 -14.08 -12.65 12.11
CA GLU A 147 -12.94 -11.85 11.68
C GLU A 147 -13.27 -10.99 10.47
N LEU A 148 -14.08 -11.52 9.55
CA LEU A 148 -14.53 -10.79 8.37
C LEU A 148 -15.41 -9.60 8.76
N VAL A 149 -16.39 -9.83 9.64
CA VAL A 149 -17.28 -8.78 10.17
C VAL A 149 -16.46 -7.71 10.89
N TYR A 150 -15.49 -8.11 11.72
CA TYR A 150 -14.59 -7.16 12.39
C TYR A 150 -13.81 -6.29 11.39
N ASN A 151 -13.22 -6.91 10.36
CA ASN A 151 -12.48 -6.18 9.35
C ASN A 151 -13.37 -5.23 8.52
N ILE A 152 -14.62 -5.64 8.22
CA ILE A 152 -15.61 -4.79 7.54
C ILE A 152 -15.97 -3.59 8.41
N HIS A 153 -16.27 -3.80 9.70
CA HIS A 153 -16.55 -2.71 10.63
C HIS A 153 -15.37 -1.74 10.73
N LEU A 154 -14.14 -2.25 10.84
CA LEU A 154 -12.95 -1.41 10.91
C LEU A 154 -12.75 -0.58 9.63
N ALA A 155 -12.97 -1.18 8.45
CA ALA A 155 -12.88 -0.49 7.16
C ALA A 155 -13.96 0.59 7.01
N VAL A 156 -15.21 0.29 7.38
CA VAL A 156 -16.33 1.25 7.34
C VAL A 156 -16.12 2.38 8.33
N ASN A 157 -15.69 2.09 9.56
CA ASN A 157 -15.42 3.09 10.59
C ASN A 157 -14.32 4.05 10.16
N PHE A 158 -13.27 3.52 9.52
CA PHE A 158 -12.22 4.37 8.96
C PHE A 158 -12.75 5.25 7.83
N LEU A 159 -13.51 4.70 6.87
CA LEU A 159 -14.12 5.52 5.81
C LEU A 159 -15.04 6.62 6.35
N MET A 160 -15.85 6.30 7.36
CA MET A 160 -16.73 7.28 8.04
C MET A 160 -15.92 8.37 8.74
N ALA A 161 -14.88 8.01 9.49
CA ALA A 161 -13.99 8.97 10.14
C ALA A 161 -13.34 9.95 9.16
N LEU A 162 -13.18 9.54 7.90
CA LEU A 162 -12.57 10.36 6.85
C LEU A 162 -13.56 11.29 6.17
N TYR A 163 -14.80 10.84 5.99
CA TYR A 163 -15.87 11.64 5.38
C TYR A 163 -16.34 12.80 6.28
N ILE A 164 -16.14 12.72 7.60
CA ILE A 164 -16.53 13.78 8.54
C ILE A 164 -15.62 15.03 8.44
N LYS A 165 -14.53 14.98 7.66
CA LYS A 165 -13.86 16.19 7.18
C LYS A 165 -14.67 16.80 6.03
N SER A 166 -15.64 17.65 6.37
CA SER A 166 -16.34 18.51 5.40
C SER A 166 -15.34 19.34 4.59
N THR A 167 -15.72 19.68 3.36
CA THR A 167 -14.86 20.37 2.39
C THR A 167 -14.28 21.68 2.94
N MET A 168 -14.94 22.33 3.91
CA MET A 168 -14.53 23.57 4.58
C MET A 168 -14.86 23.61 6.10
N GLY A 169 -15.02 22.46 6.77
CA GLY A 169 -15.43 22.39 8.18
C GLY A 169 -14.31 21.94 9.14
N LYS A 170 -14.37 22.39 10.41
CA LYS A 170 -13.48 21.87 11.47
C LYS A 170 -13.77 20.37 11.68
N PRO A 171 -12.75 19.54 11.97
CA PRO A 171 -12.97 18.11 12.21
C PRO A 171 -13.86 17.92 13.44
N HIS A 172 -14.99 17.24 13.27
CA HIS A 172 -15.83 16.84 14.39
C HIS A 172 -15.63 15.34 14.66
N HIS A 173 -15.31 14.97 15.90
CA HIS A 173 -15.35 13.59 16.36
C HIS A 173 -16.81 13.23 16.66
N LEU A 174 -17.33 12.18 16.04
CA LEU A 174 -18.55 11.53 16.52
C LEU A 174 -18.16 10.62 17.69
N TYR A 175 -18.83 10.82 18.83
CA TYR A 175 -18.76 9.95 20.01
C TYR A 175 -19.35 8.58 19.70
#